data_AF-A0A0F4RM28-F1
#
_entry.id   AF-A0A0F4RM28-F1
#
_cell.length_a   1.000
_cell.length_b   1.000
_cell.length_c   1.000
_cell.angle_alpha   90.00
_cell.angle_beta   90.00
_cell.angle_gamma   90.00
#
_symmetry.space_group_name_H-M   'P 1'
#
loop_
_entity.id
_entity.type
_entity.pdbx_description
1 polymer ?
#
loop_
_entity_poly.entity_id
_entity_poly.type
_entity_poly.pdbx_seq_one_letter_code
_entity_poly.pdbx_strand_id
1 'polypeptide(L)'
;MYIRKRKAFIELLNLVRNIEDNPDDIEAVRQVNEKLIALLTSAETAIAQHGESKKSLIEQLKTQRLPKAETKKIRSKLKRVDGYIKAQRDQIFVWKSIGDALAFVYLDPFAIKHMFFDTEDYKVRQDAGALLGKKGLEAELQVLNDALDNNVPAILCDLTNTLRFGDICLLGNSDPYPIEIKTSSRLNQRGLRQKAKLEKLHSFLDTNSADDFRGFSGQTSRIASSTPSYHRDVINEAIGNALERGYVTITPEDGLSFLVMRTDSCPNEVFAGLDLETPEIFDLNHFKNGHAWAAYLPFILSIREPDHLLGFLEGRIYILAFIEGHKLASRFEAPNREVRYRPNEQYSIQCLDNKTGEFFGVSSQFIARAAFEFLSFESIVSSQSPTTDHLVELSSKYDQPIDPVEFRQRLSAMLGPDDEWVERILQLYSSF
;
A
#
# COMPACT_ATOMS: atom_id res chain seq x y z
N MET A 1 -13.03 -12.87 1.85
CA MET A 1 -12.49 -13.56 0.65
C MET A 1 -12.28 -15.03 0.97
N TYR A 2 -12.89 -15.96 0.23
CA TYR A 2 -12.73 -17.39 0.51
C TYR A 2 -11.52 -17.98 -0.22
N ILE A 3 -10.56 -18.56 0.50
CA ILE A 3 -9.37 -19.19 -0.10
C ILE A 3 -9.71 -20.62 -0.52
N ARG A 4 -9.85 -20.85 -1.83
CA ARG A 4 -10.20 -22.20 -2.35
C ARG A 4 -9.03 -23.18 -2.26
N LYS A 5 -7.80 -22.71 -2.53
CA LYS A 5 -6.59 -23.53 -2.56
C LYS A 5 -5.80 -23.38 -1.25
N ARG A 6 -6.42 -23.71 -0.11
CA ARG A 6 -5.81 -23.52 1.24
C ARG A 6 -4.43 -24.18 1.38
N LYS A 7 -4.25 -25.40 0.85
CA LYS A 7 -2.95 -26.09 0.89
C LYS A 7 -1.85 -25.28 0.20
N ALA A 8 -2.13 -24.79 -1.01
CA ALA A 8 -1.17 -23.96 -1.76
C ALA A 8 -0.90 -22.62 -1.06
N PHE A 9 -1.90 -22.05 -0.40
CA PHE A 9 -1.73 -20.84 0.41
C PHE A 9 -0.77 -21.06 1.58
N ILE A 10 -0.98 -22.12 2.36
CA ILE A 10 -0.11 -22.45 3.49
C ILE A 10 1.31 -22.76 3.01
N GLU A 11 1.44 -23.50 1.91
CA GLU A 11 2.74 -23.81 1.31
C GLU A 11 3.52 -22.55 0.89
N LEU A 12 2.86 -21.62 0.18
CA LEU A 12 3.45 -20.34 -0.19
C LEU A 12 3.79 -19.47 1.03
N LEU A 13 2.92 -19.45 2.03
CA LEU A 13 3.16 -18.72 3.27
C LEU A 13 4.43 -19.25 3.96
N ASN A 14 4.57 -20.57 4.09
CA ASN A 14 5.74 -21.19 4.69
C ASN A 14 7.02 -20.89 3.89
N LEU A 15 6.96 -20.89 2.55
CA LEU A 15 8.09 -20.48 1.72
C LEU A 15 8.51 -19.03 2.02
N VAL A 16 7.56 -18.10 2.09
CA VAL A 16 7.87 -16.70 2.45
C VAL A 16 8.45 -16.59 3.86
N ARG A 17 7.92 -17.34 4.84
CA ARG A 17 8.50 -17.36 6.20
C ARG A 17 9.94 -17.88 6.22
N ASN A 18 10.22 -18.94 5.46
CA ASN A 18 11.58 -19.45 5.35
C ASN A 18 12.52 -18.42 4.72
N ILE A 19 12.04 -17.65 3.74
CA ILE A 19 12.81 -16.56 3.13
C ILE A 19 13.02 -15.39 4.10
N GLU A 20 12.03 -15.08 4.95
CA GLU A 20 12.22 -14.10 6.04
C GLU A 20 13.34 -14.51 7.00
N ASP A 21 13.40 -15.80 7.35
CA ASP A 21 14.41 -16.34 8.27
C ASP A 21 15.78 -16.54 7.58
N ASN A 22 15.78 -16.81 6.27
CA ASN A 22 16.98 -17.00 5.46
C ASN A 22 16.82 -16.34 4.06
N PRO A 23 17.09 -15.03 3.94
CA PRO A 23 16.93 -14.30 2.68
C PRO A 23 17.81 -14.80 1.53
N ASP A 24 18.88 -15.54 1.83
CA ASP A 24 19.80 -16.11 0.84
C ASP A 24 19.28 -17.42 0.21
N ASP A 25 18.12 -17.94 0.64
CA ASP A 25 17.46 -19.10 0.01
C ASP A 25 16.79 -18.72 -1.32
N ILE A 26 17.62 -18.51 -2.34
CA ILE A 26 17.18 -18.14 -3.69
C ILE A 26 16.29 -19.22 -4.35
N GLU A 27 16.44 -20.47 -3.93
CA GLU A 27 15.60 -21.56 -4.43
C GLU A 27 14.17 -21.44 -3.87
N ALA A 28 13.99 -21.05 -2.61
CA ALA A 28 12.68 -20.71 -2.08
C ALA A 28 12.05 -19.51 -2.84
N VAL A 29 12.84 -18.48 -3.18
CA VAL A 29 12.38 -17.34 -4.00
C VAL A 29 11.89 -17.81 -5.38
N ARG A 30 12.62 -18.74 -6.03
CA ARG A 30 12.21 -19.35 -7.30
C ARG A 30 10.88 -20.08 -7.17
N GLN A 31 10.73 -20.92 -6.14
CA GLN A 31 9.50 -21.68 -5.91
C GLN A 31 8.29 -20.79 -5.65
N VAL A 32 8.46 -19.66 -4.96
CA VAL A 32 7.40 -18.66 -4.79
C VAL A 32 6.97 -18.10 -6.14
N ASN A 33 7.91 -17.65 -6.98
CA ASN A 33 7.61 -17.12 -8.31
C ASN A 33 6.84 -18.14 -9.16
N GLU A 34 7.35 -19.37 -9.29
CA GLU A 34 6.75 -20.42 -10.11
C GLU A 34 5.32 -20.77 -9.67
N LYS A 35 5.11 -20.93 -8.36
CA LYS A 35 3.78 -21.24 -7.80
C LYS A 35 2.81 -20.09 -8.00
N LEU A 36 3.25 -18.84 -7.81
CA LEU A 36 2.40 -17.68 -8.05
C LEU A 36 2.01 -17.56 -9.53
N ILE A 37 2.96 -17.73 -10.46
CA ILE A 37 2.67 -17.75 -11.90
C ILE A 37 1.59 -18.79 -12.23
N ALA A 38 1.73 -20.02 -11.74
CA ALA A 38 0.75 -21.08 -11.97
C ALA A 38 -0.63 -20.75 -11.37
N LEU A 39 -0.68 -20.18 -10.16
CA LEU A 39 -1.93 -19.82 -9.49
C LEU A 39 -2.65 -18.66 -10.18
N LEU A 40 -1.94 -17.60 -10.55
CA LEU A 40 -2.51 -16.44 -11.24
C LEU A 40 -2.99 -16.84 -12.64
N THR A 41 -2.18 -17.55 -13.42
CA THR A 41 -2.56 -18.02 -14.77
C THR A 41 -3.81 -18.89 -14.72
N SER A 42 -3.92 -19.77 -13.71
CA SER A 42 -5.10 -20.61 -13.49
C SER A 42 -6.35 -19.77 -13.17
N ALA A 43 -6.24 -18.75 -12.31
CA ALA A 43 -7.35 -17.87 -11.97
C ALA A 43 -7.78 -16.99 -13.16
N GLU A 44 -6.82 -16.44 -13.90
CA GLU A 44 -7.05 -15.63 -15.10
C GLU A 44 -7.72 -16.43 -16.22
N THR A 45 -7.27 -17.66 -16.44
CA THR A 45 -7.90 -18.60 -17.39
C THR A 45 -9.37 -18.83 -17.00
N ALA A 46 -9.64 -19.06 -15.72
CA ALA A 46 -11.00 -19.25 -15.24
C ALA A 46 -11.85 -17.97 -15.43
N ILE A 47 -11.28 -16.78 -15.20
CA ILE A 47 -11.95 -15.50 -15.45
C ILE A 47 -12.26 -15.33 -16.93
N ALA A 48 -11.33 -15.63 -17.83
CA ALA A 48 -11.51 -15.51 -19.28
C ALA A 48 -12.66 -16.40 -19.77
N GLN A 49 -12.63 -17.69 -19.42
CA GLN A 49 -13.67 -18.66 -19.79
C GLN A 49 -15.06 -18.27 -19.28
N HIS A 50 -15.15 -17.83 -18.01
CA HIS A 50 -16.41 -17.37 -17.43
C HIS A 50 -16.85 -16.02 -18.01
N GLY A 51 -15.91 -15.18 -18.43
CA GLY A 51 -16.15 -13.92 -19.12
C GLY A 51 -16.79 -14.13 -20.50
N GLU A 52 -16.33 -15.13 -21.26
CA GLU A 52 -16.95 -15.54 -22.52
C GLU A 52 -18.36 -16.09 -22.31
N SER A 53 -18.52 -16.96 -21.30
CA SER A 53 -19.84 -17.46 -20.90
C SER A 53 -20.81 -16.32 -20.53
N LYS A 54 -20.32 -15.33 -19.79
CA LYS A 54 -21.09 -14.12 -19.45
C LYS A 54 -21.52 -13.36 -20.71
N LYS A 55 -20.59 -13.12 -21.64
CA LYS A 55 -20.89 -12.44 -22.92
C LYS A 55 -21.98 -13.19 -23.70
N SER A 56 -21.87 -14.51 -23.83
CA SER A 56 -22.87 -15.35 -24.50
C SER A 56 -24.26 -15.25 -23.84
N LEU A 57 -24.33 -15.32 -22.50
CA LEU A 57 -25.60 -15.20 -21.77
C LEU A 57 -26.23 -13.80 -21.90
N ILE A 58 -25.42 -12.74 -21.92
CA ILE A 58 -25.90 -11.37 -22.17
C ILE A 58 -26.46 -11.26 -23.60
N GLU A 59 -25.76 -11.85 -24.58
CA GLU A 59 -26.20 -11.81 -25.97
C GLU A 59 -27.52 -12.56 -26.18
N GLN A 60 -27.71 -13.71 -25.53
CA GLN A 60 -28.98 -14.44 -25.53
C GLN A 60 -30.14 -13.57 -25.01
N LEU A 61 -29.93 -12.83 -23.91
CA LEU A 61 -30.95 -11.93 -23.37
C LEU A 61 -31.29 -10.75 -24.30
N LYS A 62 -30.33 -10.30 -25.12
CA LYS A 62 -30.53 -9.19 -26.05
C LYS A 62 -31.22 -9.63 -27.34
N THR A 63 -30.83 -10.79 -27.87
CA THR A 63 -31.21 -11.24 -29.21
C THR A 63 -32.46 -12.12 -29.22
N GLN A 64 -32.74 -12.82 -28.12
CA GLN A 64 -33.84 -13.78 -28.06
C GLN A 64 -35.02 -13.21 -27.25
N ARG A 65 -36.23 -13.25 -27.83
CA ARG A 65 -37.49 -12.99 -27.09
C ARG A 65 -37.83 -14.19 -26.22
N LEU A 66 -37.13 -14.29 -25.10
CA LEU A 66 -37.26 -15.42 -24.17
C LEU A 66 -38.46 -15.24 -23.23
N PRO A 67 -39.17 -16.33 -22.88
CA PRO A 67 -40.17 -16.32 -21.82
C PRO A 67 -39.60 -15.78 -20.49
N LYS A 68 -40.46 -15.18 -19.67
CA LYS A 68 -40.09 -14.59 -18.36
C LYS A 68 -39.36 -15.59 -17.44
N ALA A 69 -39.77 -16.85 -17.45
CA ALA A 69 -39.14 -17.91 -16.66
C ALA A 69 -37.69 -18.20 -17.09
N GLU A 70 -37.43 -18.22 -18.39
CA GLU A 70 -36.08 -18.44 -18.95
C GLU A 70 -35.18 -17.23 -18.73
N THR A 71 -35.73 -16.02 -18.91
CA THR A 71 -35.04 -14.77 -18.56
C THR A 71 -34.58 -14.78 -17.10
N LYS A 72 -35.44 -15.20 -16.16
CA LYS A 72 -35.09 -15.31 -14.73
C LYS A 72 -33.97 -16.33 -14.51
N LYS A 73 -34.00 -17.49 -15.20
CA LYS A 73 -32.94 -18.51 -15.13
C LYS A 73 -31.61 -17.96 -15.63
N ILE A 74 -31.58 -17.27 -16.76
CA ILE A 74 -30.34 -16.67 -17.30
C ILE A 74 -29.80 -15.58 -16.38
N ARG A 75 -30.64 -14.69 -15.84
CA ARG A 75 -30.21 -13.68 -14.86
C ARG A 75 -29.61 -14.31 -13.59
N SER A 76 -30.17 -15.42 -13.12
CA SER A 76 -29.60 -16.18 -12.00
C SER A 76 -28.22 -16.77 -12.35
N LYS A 77 -28.07 -17.34 -13.55
CA LYS A 77 -26.77 -17.80 -14.06
C LYS A 77 -25.75 -16.67 -14.14
N LEU A 78 -26.13 -15.51 -14.68
CA LEU A 78 -25.27 -14.33 -14.74
C LEU A 78 -24.78 -13.91 -13.36
N LYS A 79 -25.67 -13.84 -12.36
CA LYS A 79 -25.28 -13.52 -10.97
C LYS A 79 -24.26 -14.52 -10.41
N ARG A 80 -24.41 -15.82 -10.71
CA ARG A 80 -23.45 -16.85 -10.30
C ARG A 80 -22.10 -16.69 -10.98
N VAL A 81 -22.10 -16.42 -12.28
CA VAL A 81 -20.89 -16.17 -13.06
C VAL A 81 -20.16 -14.92 -12.56
N ASP A 82 -20.88 -13.83 -12.29
CA ASP A 82 -20.31 -12.61 -11.72
C ASP A 82 -19.70 -12.85 -10.34
N GLY A 83 -20.41 -13.58 -9.47
CA GLY A 83 -19.89 -13.98 -8.18
C GLY A 83 -18.62 -14.83 -8.28
N TYR A 84 -18.55 -15.75 -9.25
CA TYR A 84 -17.37 -16.57 -9.51
C TYR A 84 -16.19 -15.73 -10.00
N ILE A 85 -16.40 -14.84 -10.97
CA ILE A 85 -15.35 -13.95 -11.49
C ILE A 85 -14.82 -13.05 -10.38
N LYS A 86 -15.72 -12.46 -9.56
CA LYS A 86 -15.31 -11.67 -8.40
C LYS A 86 -14.45 -12.49 -7.45
N ALA A 87 -14.87 -13.71 -7.10
CA ALA A 87 -14.09 -14.59 -6.23
C ALA A 87 -12.71 -14.92 -6.80
N GLN A 88 -12.56 -15.10 -8.11
CA GLN A 88 -11.24 -15.31 -8.73
C GLN A 88 -10.36 -14.05 -8.65
N ARG A 89 -10.93 -12.85 -8.84
CA ARG A 89 -10.19 -11.58 -8.66
C ARG A 89 -9.74 -11.39 -7.22
N ASP A 90 -10.60 -11.71 -6.26
CA ASP A 90 -10.24 -11.70 -4.84
C ASP A 90 -9.10 -12.69 -4.54
N GLN A 91 -9.08 -13.87 -5.19
CA GLN A 91 -7.95 -14.80 -5.07
C GLN A 91 -6.67 -14.23 -5.69
N ILE A 92 -6.73 -13.59 -6.86
CA ILE A 92 -5.57 -12.95 -7.48
C ILE A 92 -4.97 -11.91 -6.54
N PHE A 93 -5.79 -11.04 -5.94
CA PHE A 93 -5.31 -10.05 -4.97
C PHE A 93 -4.57 -10.69 -3.79
N VAL A 94 -5.11 -11.78 -3.23
CA VAL A 94 -4.47 -12.53 -2.12
C VAL A 94 -3.17 -13.18 -2.57
N TRP A 95 -3.13 -13.81 -3.76
CA TRP A 95 -1.89 -14.38 -4.30
C TRP A 95 -0.84 -13.30 -4.54
N LYS A 96 -1.24 -12.17 -5.10
CA LYS A 96 -0.36 -11.01 -5.27
C LYS A 96 0.13 -10.45 -3.93
N SER A 97 -0.65 -10.57 -2.85
CA SER A 97 -0.21 -10.17 -1.50
C SER A 97 0.91 -11.06 -0.94
N ILE A 98 1.04 -12.31 -1.42
CA ILE A 98 2.21 -13.16 -1.15
C ILE A 98 3.43 -12.65 -1.94
N GLY A 99 3.24 -12.23 -3.19
CA GLY A 99 4.30 -11.59 -3.98
C GLY A 99 4.76 -10.26 -3.38
N ASP A 100 3.81 -9.45 -2.87
CA ASP A 100 4.12 -8.26 -2.07
C ASP A 100 4.95 -8.67 -0.85
N ALA A 101 4.53 -9.71 -0.11
CA ALA A 101 5.27 -10.18 1.06
C ALA A 101 6.71 -10.55 0.73
N LEU A 102 6.95 -11.29 -0.37
CA LEU A 102 8.29 -11.61 -0.86
C LEU A 102 9.12 -10.34 -1.10
N ALA A 103 8.56 -9.34 -1.78
CA ALA A 103 9.27 -8.08 -2.04
C ALA A 103 9.60 -7.31 -0.75
N PHE A 104 8.66 -7.25 0.20
CA PHE A 104 8.84 -6.58 1.49
C PHE A 104 9.82 -7.29 2.44
N VAL A 105 10.18 -8.56 2.19
CA VAL A 105 11.29 -9.21 2.94
C VAL A 105 12.62 -8.53 2.65
N TYR A 106 12.85 -8.15 1.38
CA TYR A 106 14.12 -7.63 0.91
C TYR A 106 14.19 -6.09 0.88
N LEU A 107 13.07 -5.44 0.57
CA LEU A 107 13.02 -4.01 0.32
C LEU A 107 12.66 -3.20 1.56
N ASP A 108 13.18 -1.99 1.65
CA ASP A 108 12.77 -1.02 2.65
C ASP A 108 11.27 -0.66 2.46
N PRO A 109 10.43 -0.77 3.51
CA PRO A 109 8.99 -0.51 3.42
C PRO A 109 8.62 0.91 2.99
N PHE A 110 9.51 1.89 3.17
CA PHE A 110 9.30 3.26 2.73
C PHE A 110 9.79 3.50 1.30
N ALA A 111 10.81 2.77 0.84
CA ALA A 111 11.28 2.80 -0.53
C ALA A 111 10.30 2.13 -1.50
N ILE A 112 9.78 0.95 -1.13
CA ILE A 112 8.90 0.16 -2.02
C ILE A 112 7.61 0.88 -2.39
N LYS A 113 7.08 1.77 -1.52
CA LYS A 113 5.91 2.60 -1.82
C LYS A 113 6.12 3.46 -3.07
N HIS A 114 7.37 3.74 -3.44
CA HIS A 114 7.68 4.53 -4.62
C HIS A 114 7.29 3.84 -5.93
N MET A 115 7.15 2.51 -5.90
CA MET A 115 6.72 1.67 -7.01
C MET A 115 5.20 1.64 -7.23
N PHE A 116 4.41 2.16 -6.28
CA PHE A 116 2.95 2.07 -6.31
C PHE A 116 2.27 3.28 -6.98
N PHE A 117 2.83 4.48 -6.78
CA PHE A 117 2.31 5.74 -7.31
C PHE A 117 3.04 6.16 -8.60
N ASP A 118 2.37 6.96 -9.42
CA ASP A 118 2.98 7.56 -10.60
C ASP A 118 4.14 8.52 -10.21
N THR A 119 4.99 8.87 -11.17
CA THR A 119 6.11 9.81 -10.98
C THR A 119 5.74 11.25 -11.32
N GLU A 120 4.66 11.45 -12.07
CA GLU A 120 4.15 12.76 -12.48
C GLU A 120 3.13 13.30 -11.49
N ASP A 121 2.31 12.44 -10.89
CA ASP A 121 1.36 12.78 -9.85
C ASP A 121 1.31 11.71 -8.76
N TYR A 122 0.73 12.01 -7.60
CA TYR A 122 0.60 11.06 -6.49
C TYR A 122 -0.53 10.03 -6.72
N LYS A 123 -1.02 9.84 -7.95
CA LYS A 123 -2.07 8.85 -8.22
C LYS A 123 -1.51 7.45 -8.24
N VAL A 124 -2.34 6.50 -7.83
CA VAL A 124 -2.03 5.07 -7.93
C VAL A 124 -1.84 4.69 -9.40
N ARG A 125 -0.69 4.11 -9.73
CA ARG A 125 -0.41 3.64 -11.07
C ARG A 125 -1.37 2.51 -11.45
N GLN A 126 -1.73 2.38 -12.71
CA GLN A 126 -2.59 1.27 -13.16
C GLN A 126 -1.98 -0.08 -12.80
N ASP A 127 -2.81 -1.01 -12.33
CA ASP A 127 -2.39 -2.38 -12.05
C ASP A 127 -1.86 -3.04 -13.32
N ALA A 128 -0.95 -3.98 -13.13
CA ALA A 128 -0.37 -4.75 -14.19
C ALA A 128 -1.44 -5.60 -14.90
N GLY A 129 -1.29 -5.80 -16.20
CA GLY A 129 -2.25 -6.56 -17.01
C GLY A 129 -2.25 -8.05 -16.67
N ALA A 130 -3.17 -8.82 -17.25
CA ALA A 130 -3.19 -10.28 -17.07
C ALA A 130 -1.87 -10.92 -17.56
N LEU A 131 -1.35 -11.89 -16.82
CA LEU A 131 -0.19 -12.71 -17.20
C LEU A 131 -0.51 -13.60 -18.41
N LEU A 132 -1.74 -14.13 -18.47
CA LEU A 132 -2.20 -15.02 -19.52
C LEU A 132 -2.16 -14.35 -20.90
N GLY A 133 -1.50 -15.02 -21.85
CA GLY A 133 -1.44 -14.60 -23.26
C GLY A 133 -0.43 -13.50 -23.56
N LYS A 134 0.42 -13.13 -22.60
CA LYS A 134 1.54 -12.21 -22.83
C LYS A 134 2.60 -12.86 -23.72
N LYS A 135 2.74 -12.36 -24.95
CA LYS A 135 3.79 -12.78 -25.89
C LYS A 135 5.21 -12.54 -25.36
N GLY A 136 5.39 -11.64 -24.39
CA GLY A 136 6.68 -11.30 -23.79
C GLY A 136 7.07 -12.13 -22.56
N LEU A 137 6.16 -12.95 -22.02
CA LEU A 137 6.37 -13.64 -20.75
C LEU A 137 7.58 -14.57 -20.76
N GLU A 138 7.87 -15.23 -21.87
CA GLU A 138 9.05 -16.11 -21.98
C GLU A 138 10.36 -15.33 -21.78
N ALA A 139 10.47 -14.13 -22.36
CA ALA A 139 11.64 -13.27 -22.16
C ALA A 139 11.71 -12.72 -20.73
N GLU A 140 10.55 -12.40 -20.13
CA GLU A 140 10.47 -12.02 -18.71
C GLU A 140 10.94 -13.16 -17.79
N LEU A 141 10.51 -14.39 -18.05
CA LEU A 141 10.94 -15.55 -17.27
C LEU A 141 12.42 -15.88 -17.46
N GLN A 142 12.97 -15.65 -18.65
CA GLN A 142 14.39 -15.84 -18.89
C GLN A 142 15.21 -14.88 -18.02
N VAL A 143 14.90 -13.58 -18.04
CA VAL A 143 15.62 -12.59 -17.22
C VAL A 143 15.43 -12.84 -15.71
N LEU A 144 14.24 -13.29 -15.30
CA LEU A 144 13.99 -13.70 -13.91
C LEU A 144 14.92 -14.85 -13.51
N ASN A 145 14.98 -15.92 -14.31
CA ASN A 145 15.83 -17.07 -14.03
C ASN A 145 17.31 -16.69 -14.05
N ASP A 146 17.74 -15.85 -15.01
CA ASP A 146 19.12 -15.37 -15.07
C ASP A 146 19.51 -14.61 -13.78
N ALA A 147 18.61 -13.78 -13.22
CA ALA A 147 18.85 -13.09 -11.96
C ALA A 147 19.00 -14.08 -10.78
N LEU A 148 18.07 -15.04 -10.67
CA LEU A 148 18.08 -16.05 -9.62
C LEU A 148 19.32 -16.97 -9.72
N ASP A 149 19.72 -17.36 -10.94
CA ASP A 149 20.90 -18.19 -11.18
C ASP A 149 22.21 -17.47 -10.80
N ASN A 150 22.19 -16.13 -10.75
CA ASN A 150 23.29 -15.29 -10.27
C ASN A 150 23.13 -14.86 -8.80
N ASN A 151 22.29 -15.56 -8.02
CA ASN A 151 22.00 -15.28 -6.61
C ASN A 151 21.44 -13.86 -6.34
N VAL A 152 20.72 -13.28 -7.30
CA VAL A 152 20.01 -12.02 -7.11
C VAL A 152 18.52 -12.35 -6.91
N PRO A 153 17.94 -12.12 -5.72
CA PRO A 153 16.52 -12.33 -5.51
C PRO A 153 15.73 -11.38 -6.42
N ALA A 154 14.69 -11.89 -7.05
CA ALA A 154 13.91 -11.16 -8.04
C ALA A 154 12.46 -11.66 -8.09
N ILE A 155 11.57 -10.79 -8.57
CA ILE A 155 10.14 -11.11 -8.74
C ILE A 155 9.60 -10.43 -10.00
N LEU A 156 8.68 -11.09 -10.72
CA LEU A 156 7.90 -10.42 -11.76
C LEU A 156 6.95 -9.41 -11.11
N CYS A 157 6.92 -8.17 -11.60
CA CYS A 157 6.07 -7.12 -11.05
C CYS A 157 4.57 -7.48 -11.11
N ASP A 158 4.14 -8.21 -12.15
CA ASP A 158 2.76 -8.70 -12.28
C ASP A 158 2.32 -9.64 -11.16
N LEU A 159 3.25 -10.26 -10.43
CA LEU A 159 2.96 -11.16 -9.30
C LEU A 159 2.69 -10.39 -8.00
N THR A 160 2.69 -9.05 -8.05
CA THR A 160 2.53 -8.18 -6.88
C THR A 160 1.37 -7.20 -7.08
N ASN A 161 0.84 -6.63 -6.00
CA ASN A 161 -0.06 -5.49 -6.05
C ASN A 161 0.69 -4.15 -5.92
N THR A 162 1.88 -4.16 -5.30
CA THR A 162 2.67 -2.97 -4.95
C THR A 162 3.64 -2.56 -6.06
N LEU A 163 4.38 -3.50 -6.67
CA LEU A 163 5.41 -3.19 -7.66
C LEU A 163 4.76 -2.97 -9.03
N ARG A 164 4.56 -1.71 -9.43
CA ARG A 164 3.86 -1.35 -10.68
C ARG A 164 4.77 -0.78 -11.77
N PHE A 165 6.09 -0.76 -11.56
CA PHE A 165 7.10 -0.31 -12.53
C PHE A 165 7.96 -1.49 -12.98
N GLY A 166 8.29 -1.52 -14.27
CA GLY A 166 9.03 -2.63 -14.87
C GLY A 166 8.19 -3.90 -15.03
N ASP A 167 8.78 -4.88 -15.70
CA ASP A 167 8.25 -6.23 -15.82
C ASP A 167 8.83 -7.14 -14.72
N ILE A 168 10.07 -6.88 -14.30
CA ILE A 168 10.78 -7.56 -13.21
C ILE A 168 11.31 -6.53 -12.22
N CYS A 169 11.36 -6.88 -10.94
CA CYS A 169 12.07 -6.10 -9.93
C CYS A 169 13.18 -6.96 -9.31
N LEU A 170 14.41 -6.47 -9.34
CA LEU A 170 15.50 -7.04 -8.56
C LEU A 170 15.40 -6.56 -7.11
N LEU A 171 15.70 -7.47 -6.19
CA LEU A 171 15.51 -7.30 -4.75
C LEU A 171 16.83 -7.43 -3.97
N GLY A 172 17.98 -7.37 -4.66
CA GLY A 172 19.30 -7.59 -4.04
C GLY A 172 19.79 -6.46 -3.14
N ASN A 173 19.07 -5.34 -3.05
CA ASN A 173 19.36 -4.18 -2.21
C ASN A 173 18.07 -3.65 -1.56
N SER A 174 18.19 -2.74 -0.59
CA SER A 174 17.03 -2.16 0.12
C SER A 174 16.09 -1.36 -0.77
N ASP A 175 16.59 -0.74 -1.84
CA ASP A 175 15.78 -0.01 -2.81
C ASP A 175 15.36 -0.91 -3.99
N PRO A 176 14.10 -0.79 -4.48
CA PRO A 176 13.64 -1.59 -5.61
C PRO A 176 14.39 -1.21 -6.88
N TYR A 177 14.81 -2.22 -7.65
CA TYR A 177 15.43 -2.02 -8.96
C TYR A 177 14.57 -2.65 -10.07
N PRO A 178 13.57 -1.91 -10.60
CA PRO A 178 12.74 -2.41 -11.69
C PRO A 178 13.46 -2.46 -13.04
N ILE A 179 13.15 -3.47 -13.83
CA ILE A 179 13.67 -3.68 -15.19
C ILE A 179 12.48 -3.82 -16.14
N GLU A 180 12.46 -3.01 -17.18
CA GLU A 180 11.51 -3.14 -18.29
C GLU A 180 12.15 -3.94 -19.43
N ILE A 181 11.49 -5.01 -19.85
CA ILE A 181 11.99 -5.92 -20.88
C ILE A 181 11.35 -5.56 -22.21
N LYS A 182 12.19 -5.46 -23.24
CA LYS A 182 11.76 -5.14 -24.61
C LYS A 182 12.31 -6.18 -25.56
N THR A 183 11.41 -6.91 -26.20
CA THR A 183 11.75 -7.85 -27.28
C THR A 183 11.98 -7.16 -28.63
N SER A 184 11.72 -5.85 -28.74
CA SER A 184 11.95 -5.06 -29.96
C SER A 184 12.68 -3.76 -29.67
N SER A 185 13.59 -3.36 -30.56
CA SER A 185 14.41 -2.16 -30.43
C SER A 185 13.68 -0.84 -30.74
N ARG A 186 12.51 -0.89 -31.40
CA ARG A 186 11.70 0.30 -31.72
C ARG A 186 10.63 0.53 -30.66
N LEU A 187 10.84 1.55 -29.83
CA LEU A 187 9.82 2.01 -28.88
C LEU A 187 8.75 2.85 -29.59
N ASN A 188 7.49 2.52 -29.35
CA ASN A 188 6.38 3.42 -29.68
C ASN A 188 6.28 4.54 -28.61
N GLN A 189 5.40 5.53 -28.83
CA GLN A 189 5.21 6.64 -27.87
C GLN A 189 4.88 6.14 -26.45
N ARG A 190 4.10 5.06 -26.32
CA ARG A 190 3.79 4.45 -25.02
C ARG A 190 5.05 3.92 -24.33
N GLY A 191 5.89 3.19 -25.05
CA GLY A 191 7.15 2.65 -24.54
C GLY A 191 8.14 3.75 -24.15
N LEU A 192 8.20 4.85 -24.91
CA LEU A 192 9.00 6.02 -24.55
C LEU A 192 8.54 6.66 -23.23
N ARG A 193 7.22 6.82 -23.03
CA ARG A 193 6.68 7.34 -21.77
C ARG A 193 6.97 6.42 -20.58
N GLN A 194 6.79 5.11 -20.75
CA GLN A 194 7.10 4.13 -19.70
C GLN A 194 8.58 4.18 -19.31
N LYS A 195 9.47 4.26 -20.30
CA LYS A 195 10.91 4.41 -20.09
C LYS A 195 11.25 5.69 -19.32
N ALA A 196 10.71 6.83 -19.72
CA ALA A 196 10.96 8.10 -19.04
C ALA A 196 10.49 8.09 -17.57
N LYS A 197 9.32 7.51 -17.28
CA LYS A 197 8.84 7.35 -15.89
C LYS A 197 9.74 6.43 -15.06
N LEU A 198 10.21 5.34 -15.67
CA LEU A 198 11.14 4.41 -15.03
C LEU A 198 12.49 5.08 -14.74
N GLU A 199 13.05 5.81 -15.69
CA GLU A 199 14.29 6.59 -15.52
C GLU A 199 14.16 7.64 -14.41
N LYS A 200 13.03 8.36 -14.35
CA LYS A 200 12.75 9.32 -13.26
C LYS A 200 12.70 8.64 -11.90
N LEU A 201 12.07 7.46 -11.81
CA LEU A 201 12.03 6.69 -10.57
C LEU A 201 13.42 6.17 -10.16
N HIS A 202 14.20 5.63 -11.09
CA HIS A 202 15.57 5.19 -10.82
C HIS A 202 16.43 6.33 -10.32
N SER A 203 16.40 7.47 -11.02
CA SER A 203 17.17 8.66 -10.60
C SER A 203 16.80 9.09 -9.19
N PHE A 204 15.51 9.08 -8.85
CA PHE A 204 15.05 9.44 -7.51
C PHE A 204 15.52 8.47 -6.42
N LEU A 205 15.46 7.15 -6.68
CA LEU A 205 15.90 6.14 -5.73
C LEU A 205 17.43 6.18 -5.53
N ASP A 206 18.19 6.31 -6.62
CA ASP A 206 19.65 6.31 -6.62
C ASP A 206 20.25 7.57 -5.99
N THR A 207 19.72 8.75 -6.33
CA THR A 207 20.26 10.03 -5.87
C THR A 207 19.57 10.59 -4.63
N ASN A 208 18.53 9.92 -4.13
CA ASN A 208 17.66 10.39 -3.05
C ASN A 208 17.01 11.76 -3.31
N SER A 209 16.99 12.25 -4.55
CA SER A 209 16.38 13.53 -4.90
C SER A 209 15.82 13.54 -6.33
N ALA A 210 14.78 14.34 -6.56
CA ALA A 210 14.28 14.62 -7.91
C ALA A 210 13.51 15.93 -7.93
N ASP A 211 13.63 16.65 -9.04
CA ASP A 211 12.86 17.86 -9.29
C ASP A 211 11.47 17.51 -9.87
N ASP A 212 10.49 18.32 -9.49
CA ASP A 212 9.10 18.24 -9.93
C ASP A 212 8.52 16.82 -9.78
N PHE A 213 8.82 16.15 -8.66
CA PHE A 213 8.46 14.76 -8.44
C PHE A 213 7.03 14.64 -7.90
N ARG A 214 6.20 13.83 -8.55
CA ARG A 214 4.80 13.55 -8.15
C ARG A 214 3.90 14.78 -8.04
N GLY A 215 4.16 15.80 -8.85
CA GLY A 215 3.34 17.00 -8.92
C GLY A 215 3.68 18.04 -7.85
N PHE A 216 4.70 17.79 -7.02
CA PHE A 216 5.29 18.81 -6.16
C PHE A 216 6.31 19.60 -6.95
N SER A 217 6.14 20.91 -7.04
CA SER A 217 7.09 21.79 -7.71
C SER A 217 8.36 21.99 -6.89
N GLY A 218 9.51 22.02 -7.55
CA GLY A 218 10.81 22.11 -6.90
C GLY A 218 11.38 20.75 -6.52
N GLN A 219 12.35 20.74 -5.61
CA GLN A 219 13.09 19.53 -5.28
C GLN A 219 12.40 18.71 -4.18
N THR A 220 12.24 17.42 -4.44
CA THR A 220 11.82 16.42 -3.44
C THR A 220 13.00 15.54 -3.09
N SER A 221 13.28 15.35 -1.80
CA SER A 221 14.39 14.53 -1.33
C SER A 221 13.94 13.47 -0.31
N ARG A 222 14.61 12.31 -0.31
CA ARG A 222 14.46 11.29 0.72
C ARG A 222 15.37 11.62 1.88
N ILE A 223 14.83 11.49 3.09
CA ILE A 223 15.58 11.65 4.33
C ILE A 223 15.58 10.31 5.05
N ALA A 224 16.73 9.93 5.59
CA ALA A 224 16.84 8.72 6.39
C ALA A 224 15.92 8.81 7.60
N SER A 225 15.18 7.74 7.87
CA SER A 225 14.22 7.68 8.97
C SER A 225 14.71 6.74 10.07
N SER A 226 14.10 6.87 11.26
CA SER A 226 14.30 5.92 12.34
C SER A 226 13.82 4.52 11.94
N THR A 227 14.40 3.49 12.55
CA THR A 227 13.92 2.12 12.37
C THR A 227 12.49 2.00 12.89
N PRO A 228 11.53 1.52 12.08
CA PRO A 228 10.14 1.43 12.51
C PRO A 228 9.94 0.30 13.53
N SER A 229 9.20 0.61 14.60
CA SER A 229 8.66 -0.31 15.59
C SER A 229 7.16 -0.52 15.40
N TYR A 230 6.73 -1.76 15.60
CA TYR A 230 5.38 -2.22 15.32
C TYR A 230 4.77 -2.97 16.51
N HIS A 231 3.45 -2.92 16.65
CA HIS A 231 2.65 -3.66 17.63
C HIS A 231 2.21 -5.04 17.11
N ARG A 232 2.97 -5.64 16.20
CA ARG A 232 2.61 -6.92 15.53
C ARG A 232 2.36 -8.03 16.54
N ASP A 233 3.21 -8.19 17.55
CA ASP A 233 3.08 -9.27 18.53
C ASP A 233 1.82 -9.12 19.37
N VAL A 234 1.55 -7.90 19.86
CA VAL A 234 0.34 -7.56 20.64
C VAL A 234 -0.92 -7.86 19.82
N ILE A 235 -0.91 -7.53 18.53
CA ILE A 235 -2.05 -7.79 17.64
C ILE A 235 -2.24 -9.29 17.38
N ASN A 236 -1.15 -10.04 17.16
CA ASN A 236 -1.25 -11.48 16.94
C ASN A 236 -1.75 -12.22 18.19
N GLU A 237 -1.33 -11.79 19.39
CA GLU A 237 -1.87 -12.28 20.66
C GLU A 237 -3.36 -11.94 20.80
N ALA A 238 -3.75 -10.70 20.47
CA ALA A 238 -5.15 -10.28 20.49
C ALA A 238 -6.03 -11.10 19.54
N ILE A 239 -5.53 -11.49 18.37
CA ILE A 239 -6.24 -12.39 17.46
C ILE A 239 -6.47 -13.77 18.11
N GLY A 240 -5.45 -14.34 18.75
CA GLY A 240 -5.59 -15.60 19.48
C GLY A 240 -6.64 -15.51 20.59
N ASN A 241 -6.55 -14.46 21.43
CA ASN A 241 -7.50 -14.21 22.51
C ASN A 241 -8.94 -14.01 22.00
N ALA A 242 -9.13 -13.32 20.88
CA ALA A 242 -10.45 -13.13 20.28
C ALA A 242 -11.06 -14.43 19.77
N LEU A 243 -10.25 -15.37 19.28
CA LEU A 243 -10.75 -16.68 18.84
C LEU A 243 -11.33 -17.50 19.99
N GLU A 244 -10.72 -17.40 21.18
CA GLU A 244 -11.18 -18.07 22.40
C GLU A 244 -12.39 -17.36 23.04
N ARG A 245 -12.30 -16.03 23.21
CA ARG A 245 -13.25 -15.24 24.01
C ARG A 245 -14.37 -14.60 23.19
N GLY A 246 -14.29 -14.66 21.86
CA GLY A 246 -15.22 -14.03 20.93
C GLY A 246 -14.74 -12.64 20.48
N TYR A 247 -14.20 -11.82 21.38
CA TYR A 247 -13.59 -10.53 21.04
C TYR A 247 -12.57 -10.09 22.09
N VAL A 248 -11.72 -9.13 21.72
CA VAL A 248 -10.82 -8.41 22.63
C VAL A 248 -10.61 -6.99 22.13
N THR A 249 -10.50 -6.05 23.07
CA THR A 249 -10.07 -4.68 22.83
C THR A 249 -8.69 -4.48 23.45
N ILE A 250 -7.79 -3.81 22.73
CA ILE A 250 -6.45 -3.49 23.20
C ILE A 250 -6.11 -2.04 22.88
N THR A 251 -5.31 -1.42 23.74
CA THR A 251 -4.80 -0.05 23.56
C THR A 251 -3.30 -0.07 23.75
N PRO A 252 -2.52 -0.46 22.72
CA PRO A 252 -1.06 -0.57 22.84
C PRO A 252 -0.37 0.77 23.15
N GLU A 253 -0.98 1.88 22.75
CA GLU A 253 -0.52 3.23 23.04
C GLU A 253 -1.71 4.18 23.24
N ASP A 254 -1.52 5.25 24.00
CA ASP A 254 -2.55 6.27 24.14
C ASP A 254 -2.88 6.90 22.77
N GLY A 255 -4.17 6.86 22.43
CA GLY A 255 -4.73 7.27 21.14
C GLY A 255 -4.71 6.23 20.03
N LEU A 256 -4.16 5.02 20.26
CA LEU A 256 -4.21 3.91 19.32
C LEU A 256 -4.85 2.70 19.98
N SER A 257 -6.04 2.33 19.52
CA SER A 257 -6.75 1.14 20.01
C SER A 257 -7.15 0.21 18.88
N PHE A 258 -7.31 -1.08 19.20
CA PHE A 258 -7.80 -2.08 18.27
C PHE A 258 -8.91 -2.91 18.90
N LEU A 259 -9.91 -3.25 18.09
CA LEU A 259 -10.89 -4.28 18.38
C LEU A 259 -10.64 -5.45 17.44
N VAL A 260 -10.38 -6.62 18.02
CA VAL A 260 -10.32 -7.88 17.29
C VAL A 260 -11.50 -8.74 17.70
N MET A 261 -12.28 -9.23 16.74
CA MET A 261 -13.50 -9.98 17.05
C MET A 261 -13.76 -11.11 16.06
N ARG A 262 -14.39 -12.17 16.56
CA ARG A 262 -14.95 -13.26 15.76
C ARG A 262 -16.32 -12.82 15.24
N THR A 263 -16.59 -13.10 13.96
CA THR A 263 -17.77 -12.57 13.25
C THR A 263 -19.12 -13.00 13.85
N ASP A 264 -19.16 -14.14 14.51
CA ASP A 264 -20.35 -14.68 15.18
C ASP A 264 -20.51 -14.20 16.64
N SER A 265 -19.61 -13.32 17.11
CA SER A 265 -19.45 -13.00 18.53
C SER A 265 -19.36 -11.50 18.80
N CYS A 266 -19.99 -10.66 17.97
CA CYS A 266 -20.03 -9.20 18.17
C CYS A 266 -21.04 -8.82 19.28
N PRO A 267 -20.59 -8.45 20.49
CA PRO A 267 -21.50 -8.00 21.54
C PRO A 267 -22.00 -6.57 21.27
N ASN A 268 -23.18 -6.23 21.77
CA ASN A 268 -23.72 -4.88 21.65
C ASN A 268 -22.87 -3.81 22.37
N GLU A 269 -22.04 -4.22 23.33
CA GLU A 269 -21.25 -3.36 24.21
C GLU A 269 -19.75 -3.34 23.84
N VAL A 270 -19.40 -3.79 22.62
CA VAL A 270 -18.00 -3.98 22.20
C VAL A 270 -17.12 -2.72 22.30
N PHE A 271 -17.75 -1.55 22.22
CA PHE A 271 -17.07 -0.25 22.32
C PHE A 271 -17.01 0.30 23.76
N ALA A 272 -17.74 -0.29 24.72
CA ALA A 272 -17.79 0.22 26.08
C ALA A 272 -16.45 0.11 26.82
N GLY A 273 -15.55 -0.76 26.35
CA GLY A 273 -14.19 -0.91 26.86
C GLY A 273 -13.15 0.00 26.20
N LEU A 274 -13.56 0.87 25.27
CA LEU A 274 -12.66 1.78 24.55
C LEU A 274 -12.92 3.21 25.02
N ASP A 275 -11.91 3.86 25.59
CA ASP A 275 -11.95 5.28 25.95
C ASP A 275 -11.60 6.11 24.71
N LEU A 276 -12.61 6.40 23.89
CA LEU A 276 -12.45 7.07 22.60
C LEU A 276 -13.23 8.39 22.60
N GLU A 277 -12.57 9.48 22.24
CA GLU A 277 -13.22 10.79 22.11
C GLU A 277 -13.67 11.04 20.66
N THR A 278 -12.73 11.08 19.72
CA THR A 278 -12.98 11.37 18.30
C THR A 278 -12.10 10.49 17.37
N PRO A 279 -12.28 9.16 17.39
CA PRO A 279 -11.41 8.25 16.65
C PRO A 279 -11.74 8.25 15.15
N GLU A 280 -10.70 8.20 14.32
CA GLU A 280 -10.80 7.65 12.97
C GLU A 280 -10.86 6.13 13.03
N ILE A 281 -11.83 5.53 12.37
CA ILE A 281 -12.07 4.08 12.39
C ILE A 281 -11.60 3.46 11.08
N PHE A 282 -10.68 2.50 11.17
CA PHE A 282 -10.20 1.72 10.05
C PHE A 282 -10.74 0.30 10.14
N ASP A 283 -11.68 -0.07 9.27
CA ASP A 283 -12.14 -1.45 9.10
C ASP A 283 -11.18 -2.20 8.17
N LEU A 284 -10.20 -2.89 8.75
CA LEU A 284 -9.16 -3.60 8.01
C LEU A 284 -9.76 -4.68 7.08
N ASN A 285 -10.89 -5.28 7.46
CA ASN A 285 -11.58 -6.26 6.63
C ASN A 285 -12.22 -5.59 5.40
N HIS A 286 -12.82 -4.41 5.58
CA HIS A 286 -13.35 -3.60 4.48
C HIS A 286 -12.25 -3.22 3.49
N PHE A 287 -11.13 -2.67 3.96
CA PHE A 287 -10.01 -2.26 3.11
C PHE A 287 -9.37 -3.46 2.37
N LYS A 288 -9.16 -4.59 3.06
CA LYS A 288 -8.72 -5.83 2.40
C LYS A 288 -9.69 -6.26 1.31
N ASN A 289 -10.99 -6.32 1.62
CA ASN A 289 -12.03 -6.76 0.68
C ASN A 289 -12.20 -5.79 -0.51
N GLY A 290 -11.83 -4.52 -0.34
CA GLY A 290 -11.76 -3.49 -1.38
C GLY A 290 -10.44 -3.41 -2.14
N HIS A 291 -9.47 -4.30 -1.85
CA HIS A 291 -8.13 -4.34 -2.46
C HIS A 291 -7.29 -3.06 -2.21
N ALA A 292 -7.58 -2.35 -1.11
CA ALA A 292 -7.00 -1.03 -0.80
C ALA A 292 -5.77 -1.07 0.13
N TRP A 293 -5.15 -2.25 0.30
CA TRP A 293 -3.99 -2.45 1.19
C TRP A 293 -2.63 -2.30 0.48
N ALA A 294 -2.60 -2.27 -0.85
CA ALA A 294 -1.39 -2.49 -1.64
C ALA A 294 -0.26 -1.45 -1.48
N ALA A 295 -0.50 -0.31 -0.82
CA ALA A 295 0.52 0.69 -0.51
C ALA A 295 1.25 0.45 0.82
N TYR A 296 0.79 -0.51 1.62
CA TYR A 296 1.25 -0.77 2.99
C TYR A 296 1.96 -2.12 3.08
N LEU A 297 2.66 -2.33 4.19
CA LEU A 297 3.16 -3.66 4.56
C LEU A 297 2.02 -4.69 4.43
N PRO A 298 2.18 -5.77 3.63
CA PRO A 298 1.10 -6.69 3.37
C PRO A 298 0.70 -7.40 4.67
N PHE A 299 -0.61 -7.56 4.88
CA PHE A 299 -1.16 -8.26 6.06
C PHE A 299 -0.63 -9.69 6.22
N ILE A 300 -0.08 -10.29 5.15
CA ILE A 300 0.67 -11.56 5.17
C ILE A 300 1.88 -11.46 6.12
N LEU A 301 2.59 -10.33 6.16
CA LEU A 301 3.73 -10.11 7.07
C LEU A 301 3.30 -9.62 8.46
N SER A 302 2.11 -9.01 8.56
CA SER A 302 1.58 -8.48 9.82
C SER A 302 0.89 -9.54 10.69
N ILE A 303 0.21 -10.52 10.09
CA ILE A 303 -0.47 -11.63 10.80
C ILE A 303 0.38 -12.89 10.64
N ARG A 304 0.96 -13.39 11.75
CA ARG A 304 1.98 -14.44 11.74
C ARG A 304 1.39 -15.83 11.60
N GLU A 305 0.40 -16.15 12.42
CA GLU A 305 -0.20 -17.48 12.48
C GLU A 305 -1.07 -17.79 11.24
N PRO A 306 -0.83 -18.90 10.52
CA PRO A 306 -1.56 -19.23 9.30
C PRO A 306 -3.08 -19.31 9.48
N ASP A 307 -3.54 -19.85 10.61
CA ASP A 307 -4.98 -19.98 10.90
C ASP A 307 -5.63 -18.64 11.22
N HIS A 308 -4.91 -17.73 11.88
CA HIS A 308 -5.35 -16.35 12.11
C HIS A 308 -5.49 -15.61 10.79
N LEU A 309 -4.50 -15.73 9.92
CA LEU A 309 -4.48 -15.11 8.61
C LEU A 309 -5.63 -15.64 7.72
N LEU A 310 -5.86 -16.96 7.69
CA LEU A 310 -7.00 -17.55 7.01
C LEU A 310 -8.34 -17.06 7.60
N GLY A 311 -8.43 -16.96 8.93
CA GLY A 311 -9.61 -16.41 9.61
C GLY A 311 -9.91 -14.96 9.20
N PHE A 312 -8.89 -14.11 9.13
CA PHE A 312 -9.00 -12.73 8.67
C PHE A 312 -9.38 -12.63 7.18
N LEU A 313 -8.71 -13.40 6.31
CA LEU A 313 -9.01 -13.44 4.88
C LEU A 313 -10.47 -13.83 4.63
N GLU A 314 -10.95 -14.88 5.30
CA GLU A 314 -12.29 -15.45 5.16
C GLU A 314 -13.38 -14.63 5.85
N GLY A 315 -13.01 -13.63 6.65
CA GLY A 315 -13.95 -12.82 7.42
C GLY A 315 -14.58 -13.60 8.58
N ARG A 316 -13.84 -14.55 9.16
CA ARG A 316 -14.14 -15.15 10.47
C ARG A 316 -13.60 -14.31 11.62
N ILE A 317 -12.57 -13.52 11.34
CA ILE A 317 -11.95 -12.55 12.26
C ILE A 317 -12.06 -11.17 11.62
N TYR A 318 -12.50 -10.19 12.40
CA TYR A 318 -12.54 -8.78 12.07
C TYR A 318 -11.57 -7.99 12.94
N ILE A 319 -10.88 -7.03 12.33
CA ILE A 319 -9.99 -6.11 13.03
C ILE A 319 -10.42 -4.69 12.70
N LEU A 320 -10.74 -3.91 13.73
CA LEU A 320 -10.95 -2.47 13.63
C LEU A 320 -9.81 -1.76 14.36
N ALA A 321 -9.21 -0.76 13.73
CA ALA A 321 -8.29 0.15 14.39
C ALA A 321 -8.97 1.49 14.65
N PHE A 322 -8.69 2.09 15.81
CA PHE A 322 -9.18 3.39 16.24
C PHE A 322 -7.97 4.29 16.46
N ILE A 323 -7.89 5.37 15.69
CA ILE A 323 -6.80 6.35 15.75
C ILE A 323 -7.38 7.67 16.23
N GLU A 324 -6.98 8.11 17.42
CA GLU A 324 -7.30 9.43 17.95
C GLU A 324 -6.25 10.42 17.45
N GLY A 325 -6.47 10.96 16.25
CA GLY A 325 -5.49 11.80 15.57
C GLY A 325 -5.06 13.05 16.36
N HIS A 326 -5.92 13.57 17.24
CA HIS A 326 -5.56 14.68 18.14
C HIS A 326 -4.50 14.27 19.19
N LYS A 327 -4.56 13.04 19.73
CA LYS A 327 -3.55 12.50 20.65
C LYS A 327 -2.23 12.17 19.94
N LEU A 328 -2.30 11.74 18.67
CA LEU A 328 -1.09 11.59 17.86
C LEU A 328 -0.46 12.97 17.56
N ALA A 329 -1.28 13.96 17.21
CA ALA A 329 -0.83 15.31 16.92
C ALA A 329 -0.15 15.97 18.13
N SER A 330 -0.67 15.80 19.35
CA SER A 330 -0.05 16.38 20.54
C SER A 330 1.38 15.88 20.79
N ARG A 331 1.75 14.70 20.28
CA ARG A 331 3.13 14.19 20.37
C ARG A 331 4.13 14.93 19.48
N PHE A 332 3.65 15.74 18.54
CA PHE A 332 4.52 16.60 17.72
C PHE A 332 4.76 17.97 18.36
N GLU A 333 4.07 18.30 19.46
CA GLU A 333 4.22 19.59 20.15
C GLU A 333 5.65 19.80 20.64
N ALA A 334 6.16 21.01 20.43
CA ALA A 334 7.49 21.43 20.83
C ALA A 334 7.48 22.94 21.13
N PRO A 335 8.48 23.48 21.84
CA PRO A 335 8.57 24.92 22.07
C PRO A 335 8.49 25.71 20.76
N ASN A 336 7.58 26.71 20.71
CA ASN A 336 7.29 27.53 19.53
C ASN A 336 6.64 26.80 18.34
N ARG A 337 6.31 25.52 18.46
CA ARG A 337 5.64 24.76 17.40
C ARG A 337 4.14 24.71 17.66
N GLU A 338 3.39 25.28 16.73
CA GLU A 338 1.94 25.10 16.67
C GLU A 338 1.62 23.82 15.89
N VAL A 339 0.80 22.95 16.47
CA VAL A 339 0.39 21.68 15.85
C VAL A 339 -1.11 21.64 15.70
N ARG A 340 -1.58 21.16 14.54
CA ARG A 340 -3.00 21.03 14.23
C ARG A 340 -3.29 19.66 13.65
N TYR A 341 -4.46 19.13 13.99
CA TYR A 341 -5.01 17.93 13.39
C TYR A 341 -6.18 18.28 12.47
N ARG A 342 -6.05 17.94 11.19
CA ARG A 342 -7.02 18.16 10.11
C ARG A 342 -7.41 16.81 9.50
N PRO A 343 -8.41 16.11 10.06
CA PRO A 343 -8.85 14.83 9.50
C PRO A 343 -9.32 15.02 8.05
N ASN A 344 -9.06 14.02 7.20
CA ASN A 344 -9.38 14.00 5.75
C ASN A 344 -8.55 14.91 4.83
N GLU A 345 -7.63 15.71 5.36
CA GLU A 345 -6.66 16.42 4.52
C GLU A 345 -5.51 15.50 4.10
N GLN A 346 -4.84 15.84 2.99
CA GLN A 346 -3.67 15.08 2.52
C GLN A 346 -2.57 15.03 3.59
N TYR A 347 -2.35 16.15 4.27
CA TYR A 347 -1.47 16.29 5.43
C TYR A 347 -2.33 16.48 6.67
N SER A 348 -2.67 15.39 7.37
CA SER A 348 -3.63 15.43 8.47
C SER A 348 -3.04 15.95 9.78
N ILE A 349 -1.73 15.86 9.95
CA ILE A 349 -1.03 16.56 11.04
C ILE A 349 -0.18 17.65 10.39
N GLN A 350 -0.33 18.87 10.87
CA GLN A 350 0.33 20.05 10.34
C GLN A 350 1.08 20.74 11.48
N CYS A 351 2.33 21.09 11.22
CA CYS A 351 3.23 21.70 12.21
C CYS A 351 3.83 22.98 11.63
N LEU A 352 3.74 24.07 12.38
CA LEU A 352 4.35 25.35 12.05
C LEU A 352 5.22 25.84 13.20
N ASP A 353 6.48 26.12 12.90
CA ASP A 353 7.38 26.78 13.84
C ASP A 353 7.16 28.30 13.80
N ASN A 354 6.67 28.87 14.91
CA ASN A 354 6.24 30.27 14.98
C ASN A 354 7.39 31.26 14.95
N LYS A 355 8.62 30.80 15.16
CA LYS A 355 9.81 31.64 15.19
C LYS A 355 10.44 31.73 13.81
N THR A 356 10.50 30.60 13.11
CA THR A 356 11.18 30.49 11.81
C THR A 356 10.24 30.58 10.61
N GLY A 357 8.95 30.26 10.80
CA GLY A 357 7.99 30.12 9.71
C GLY A 357 8.10 28.79 8.98
N GLU A 358 8.97 27.89 9.42
CA GLU A 358 9.14 26.56 8.85
C GLU A 358 7.90 25.69 9.08
N PHE A 359 7.46 25.02 8.02
CA PHE A 359 6.25 24.22 8.00
C PHE A 359 6.56 22.78 7.56
N PHE A 360 5.95 21.80 8.24
CA PHE A 360 5.90 20.44 7.74
C PHE A 360 4.56 19.77 8.06
N GLY A 361 4.22 18.74 7.28
CA GLY A 361 3.00 17.98 7.44
C GLY A 361 3.23 16.47 7.38
N VAL A 362 2.46 15.73 8.18
CA VAL A 362 2.43 14.27 8.15
C VAL A 362 1.22 13.83 7.33
N SER A 363 1.48 13.03 6.28
CA SER A 363 0.41 12.60 5.38
C SER A 363 -0.58 11.65 6.05
N SER A 364 -1.86 11.74 5.69
CA SER A 364 -2.91 10.78 6.11
C SER A 364 -2.52 9.33 5.79
N GLN A 365 -1.90 9.11 4.64
CA GLN A 365 -1.40 7.79 4.24
C GLN A 365 -0.34 7.26 5.19
N PHE A 366 0.54 8.11 5.72
CA PHE A 366 1.55 7.69 6.68
C PHE A 366 0.93 7.36 8.04
N ILE A 367 -0.04 8.15 8.50
CA ILE A 367 -0.80 7.88 9.74
C ILE A 367 -1.56 6.56 9.63
N ALA A 368 -2.16 6.27 8.47
CA ALA A 368 -2.88 5.03 8.22
C ALA A 368 -2.00 3.77 8.37
N ARG A 369 -0.66 3.89 8.34
CA ARG A 369 0.26 2.77 8.64
C ARG A 369 0.12 2.26 10.07
N ALA A 370 -0.34 3.09 11.02
CA ALA A 370 -0.66 2.61 12.37
C ALA A 370 -1.79 1.57 12.33
N ALA A 371 -2.79 1.74 11.46
CA ALA A 371 -3.86 0.78 11.27
C ALA A 371 -3.43 -0.43 10.44
N PHE A 372 -2.82 -0.20 9.26
CA PHE A 372 -2.54 -1.27 8.29
C PHE A 372 -1.27 -2.07 8.58
N GLU A 373 -0.26 -1.44 9.19
CA GLU A 373 1.01 -2.11 9.47
C GLU A 373 1.21 -2.39 10.96
N PHE A 374 0.28 -1.93 11.80
CA PHE A 374 0.43 -1.88 13.25
C PHE A 374 1.65 -1.05 13.66
N LEU A 375 1.97 0.00 12.90
CA LEU A 375 3.06 0.91 13.20
C LEU A 375 2.77 1.68 14.49
N SER A 376 3.76 1.78 15.38
CA SER A 376 3.65 2.55 16.63
C SER A 376 3.52 4.05 16.35
N PHE A 377 2.83 4.78 17.23
CA PHE A 377 2.79 6.24 17.17
C PHE A 377 4.16 6.84 17.42
N GLU A 378 4.96 6.23 18.30
CA GLU A 378 6.35 6.62 18.52
C GLU A 378 7.20 6.54 17.24
N SER A 379 7.02 5.49 16.44
CA SER A 379 7.67 5.41 15.13
C SER A 379 7.19 6.52 14.20
N ILE A 380 5.89 6.82 14.16
CA ILE A 380 5.38 7.92 13.33
C ILE A 380 6.04 9.24 13.72
N VAL A 381 6.10 9.55 15.01
CA VAL A 381 6.67 10.80 15.52
C VAL A 381 8.18 10.86 15.23
N SER A 382 8.94 9.82 15.62
CA SER A 382 10.39 9.80 15.40
C SER A 382 10.79 9.81 13.92
N SER A 383 9.98 9.21 13.05
CA SER A 383 10.21 9.19 11.61
C SER A 383 9.80 10.48 10.88
N GLN A 384 8.91 11.30 11.46
CA GLN A 384 8.26 12.42 10.76
C GLN A 384 8.40 13.77 11.50
N SER A 385 9.14 13.83 12.60
CA SER A 385 9.39 15.07 13.35
C SER A 385 10.82 15.56 13.07
N PRO A 386 11.06 16.29 11.96
CA PRO A 386 12.36 16.89 11.72
C PRO A 386 12.68 17.93 12.80
N THR A 387 13.97 18.14 13.07
CA THR A 387 14.41 19.23 13.93
C THR A 387 14.22 20.58 13.20
N THR A 388 13.96 21.66 13.95
CA THR A 388 13.89 23.00 13.36
C THR A 388 15.20 23.34 12.63
N ASP A 389 16.35 22.98 13.20
CA ASP A 389 17.65 23.17 12.53
C ASP A 389 17.75 22.44 11.20
N HIS A 390 17.18 21.24 11.10
CA HIS A 390 17.15 20.49 9.84
C HIS A 390 16.23 21.14 8.81
N LEU A 391 15.07 21.67 9.23
CA LEU A 391 14.18 22.42 8.35
C LEU A 391 14.86 23.69 7.82
N VAL A 392 15.56 24.43 8.70
CA VAL A 392 16.35 25.61 8.32
C VAL A 392 17.52 25.26 7.42
N GLU A 393 18.21 24.14 7.67
CA GLU A 393 19.28 23.65 6.78
C GLU A 393 18.72 23.28 5.40
N LEU A 394 17.54 22.66 5.34
CA LEU A 394 16.86 22.36 4.10
C LEU A 394 16.47 23.66 3.37
N SER A 395 15.86 24.63 4.05
CA SER A 395 15.43 25.88 3.40
C SER A 395 16.61 26.72 2.92
N SER A 396 17.69 26.83 3.69
CA SER A 396 18.91 27.57 3.31
C SER A 396 19.68 26.98 2.13
N LYS A 397 19.56 25.67 1.86
CA LYS A 397 20.14 25.06 0.64
C LYS A 397 19.49 25.55 -0.64
N TYR A 398 18.32 26.20 -0.56
CA TYR A 398 17.54 26.64 -1.71
C TYR A 398 17.29 28.16 -1.72
N ASP A 399 18.29 28.94 -1.27
CA ASP A 399 18.36 30.42 -1.23
C ASP A 399 18.12 31.16 -2.57
N GLN A 400 17.55 30.51 -3.59
CA GLN A 400 16.99 31.24 -4.72
C GLN A 400 15.70 31.93 -4.27
N PRO A 401 15.58 33.27 -4.44
CA PRO A 401 14.38 33.98 -4.08
C PRO A 401 13.20 33.42 -4.88
N ILE A 402 12.30 32.73 -4.18
CA ILE A 402 11.01 32.31 -4.75
C ILE A 402 10.17 33.58 -4.88
N ASP A 403 9.55 33.76 -6.04
CA ASP A 403 8.60 34.85 -6.25
C ASP A 403 7.49 34.79 -5.18
N PRO A 404 7.21 35.88 -4.43
CA PRO A 404 6.22 35.84 -3.35
C PRO A 404 4.81 35.43 -3.80
N VAL A 405 4.43 35.72 -5.05
CA VAL A 405 3.13 35.29 -5.61
C VAL A 405 3.14 33.78 -5.84
N GLU A 406 4.22 33.26 -6.42
CA GLU A 406 4.42 31.82 -6.56
C GLU A 406 4.45 31.09 -5.21
N PHE A 407 5.18 31.63 -4.22
CA PHE A 407 5.27 31.02 -2.89
C PHE A 407 3.90 30.97 -2.20
N ARG A 408 3.14 32.07 -2.27
CA ARG A 408 1.74 32.12 -1.80
C ARG A 408 0.88 31.06 -2.50
N GLN A 409 0.95 30.96 -3.82
CA GLN A 409 0.17 29.97 -4.57
C GLN A 409 0.49 28.54 -4.13
N ARG A 410 1.77 28.22 -3.88
CA ARG A 410 2.21 26.92 -3.38
C ARG A 410 1.66 26.63 -1.98
N LEU A 411 1.79 27.60 -1.06
CA LEU A 411 1.23 27.47 0.30
C LEU A 411 -0.28 27.31 0.29
N SER A 412 -1.00 28.13 -0.49
CA SER A 412 -2.46 28.04 -0.65
C SER A 412 -2.92 26.73 -1.29
N ALA A 413 -2.14 26.16 -2.22
CA ALA A 413 -2.43 24.85 -2.79
C ALA A 413 -2.27 23.71 -1.76
N MET A 414 -1.37 23.88 -0.79
CA MET A 414 -1.08 22.88 0.24
C MET A 414 -1.99 22.99 1.47
N LEU A 415 -2.20 24.21 1.98
CA LEU A 415 -2.93 24.49 3.22
C LEU A 415 -4.40 24.88 2.97
N GLY A 416 -4.71 25.31 1.75
CA GLY A 416 -5.97 25.95 1.41
C GLY A 416 -5.80 27.46 1.19
N PRO A 417 -6.59 28.08 0.30
CA PRO A 417 -6.43 29.48 -0.08
C PRO A 417 -6.69 30.47 1.06
N ASP A 418 -7.56 30.10 2.00
CA ASP A 418 -8.00 30.94 3.12
C ASP A 418 -7.39 30.50 4.46
N ASP A 419 -6.36 29.64 4.46
CA ASP A 419 -5.73 29.20 5.71
C ASP A 419 -4.86 30.31 6.31
N GLU A 420 -5.07 30.59 7.60
CA GLU A 420 -4.38 31.67 8.32
C GLU A 420 -2.86 31.48 8.41
N TRP A 421 -2.36 30.25 8.30
CA TRP A 421 -0.92 29.99 8.26
C TRP A 421 -0.27 30.52 6.98
N VAL A 422 -1.01 30.66 5.88
CA VAL A 422 -0.47 31.21 4.63
C VAL A 422 0.06 32.63 4.85
N GLU A 423 -0.76 33.52 5.41
CA GLU A 423 -0.33 34.90 5.68
C GLU A 423 0.77 34.97 6.73
N ARG A 424 0.72 34.13 7.77
CA ARG A 424 1.73 34.13 8.82
C ARG A 424 3.10 33.71 8.31
N ILE A 425 3.15 32.65 7.50
CA ILE A 425 4.40 32.18 6.87
C ILE A 425 4.95 33.28 5.96
N LEU A 426 4.10 33.92 5.15
CA LEU A 426 4.51 35.02 4.27
C LEU A 426 5.08 36.23 5.02
N GLN A 427 4.48 36.61 6.16
CA GLN A 427 4.98 37.71 7.01
C GLN A 427 6.36 37.40 7.60
N LEU A 428 6.56 36.17 8.08
CA LEU A 428 7.84 35.72 8.62
C LEU A 428 8.92 35.71 7.54
N TYR A 429 8.61 35.19 6.34
CA TYR A 429 9.53 35.20 5.19
C TYR A 429 9.85 36.61 4.67
N SER A 430 8.92 37.56 4.77
CA SER A 430 9.16 38.96 4.34
C SER A 430 10.02 39.75 5.34
N SER A 431 10.29 39.20 6.52
CA SER A 431 11.04 39.84 7.61
C SER A 431 12.52 39.42 7.65
N PHE A 432 12.94 38.50 6.77
CA PHE A 432 14.31 38.10 6.50
C PHE A 432 14.76 38.68 5.16
#